data_AF-A0A0F4ZHT7-F1
#
_entry.id   AF-A0A0F4ZHT7-F1
#
_cell.length_a   1.000
_cell.length_b   1.000
_cell.length_c   1.000
_cell.angle_alpha   90.00
_cell.angle_beta   90.00
_cell.angle_gamma   90.00
#
_symmetry.space_group_name_H-M   'P 1'
#
loop_
_entity.id
_entity.type
_entity.pdbx_description
1 polymer ?
#
loop_
_entity_poly.entity_id
_entity_poly.type
_entity_poly.pdbx_seq_one_letter_code
_entity_poly.pdbx_strand_id
1 'polypeptide(L)'
;MSGLGLSRPARSLLARTVPVASASAGPAVHSHGFHTAHNLHAKSGRINGRRPIKYRYINPDAKEMGLLKDKRKMDARGELVRHHYSPEEWEALAERYTPEQLEAVKLAEESISNEHLVVQGRLRNDPHRPEYIEDFAKRHPVIDVKPEVVPRASDYKFVSHHEYLDKMMDKIAQRAVKEIPGMSDKDLASALQLVRSAKEAKDTSVDLTQGEMAAMEASPETLERTLNASARDLDARALSDADAKLNDIISGTLFTDKHGNWRETLGDMDSWGLDTPELEKIFGPRKKMTRLDLFRTQNMLTEVRPSYSALADELGKVGDMVGKYQKDEDPDDQGLDETGEYAALKQRTGLQVQDLLSVVTKVLSVRNVHNQTRLGKVRSVSVFAIAGNGDGRLGVGQAKSTDPMVATITAKMLAIQNMVPIRRYEDRTIYGTVKAKISGTVVELRSRPPGFGLRVSHRIFEMCRAAGIHDLSAVIPRNKNPMNTVKAVFQALTSQPDPEEIARGRGKKLVDVRKVYFGGNVY
;
A
#
# COMPACT_ATOMS: atom_id res chain seq x y z
N MET A 1 -22.93 -33.86 67.19
CA MET A 1 -22.04 -34.88 66.62
C MET A 1 -21.32 -34.26 65.44
N SER A 2 -20.00 -34.48 65.44
CA SER A 2 -18.93 -33.82 64.69
C SER A 2 -18.75 -34.33 63.25
N GLY A 3 -18.19 -33.47 62.39
CA GLY A 3 -17.61 -33.83 61.08
C GLY A 3 -17.49 -32.60 60.16
N LEU A 4 -16.61 -31.63 60.44
CA LEU A 4 -15.30 -31.44 59.75
C LEU A 4 -15.48 -31.43 58.21
N GLY A 5 -15.47 -30.32 57.46
CA GLY A 5 -14.73 -29.07 57.62
C GLY A 5 -13.30 -29.23 57.09
N LEU A 6 -13.02 -28.80 55.85
CA LEU A 6 -11.67 -28.52 55.33
C LEU A 6 -11.75 -27.67 54.04
N SER A 7 -11.75 -26.36 54.24
CA SER A 7 -11.32 -25.36 53.27
C SER A 7 -9.79 -25.46 53.11
N ARG A 8 -9.28 -25.30 51.88
CA ARG A 8 -7.83 -25.19 51.63
C ARG A 8 -7.46 -23.71 51.46
N PRO A 9 -6.49 -23.19 52.22
CA PRO A 9 -6.09 -21.79 52.17
C PRO A 9 -5.03 -21.52 51.09
N ALA A 10 -5.02 -20.28 50.63
CA ALA A 10 -3.96 -19.67 49.85
C ALA A 10 -2.60 -19.74 50.57
N ARG A 11 -1.53 -20.03 49.82
CA ARG A 11 -0.15 -19.78 50.23
C ARG A 11 0.55 -18.95 49.16
N SER A 12 0.74 -17.68 49.50
CA SER A 12 1.83 -16.85 48.99
C SER A 12 3.09 -17.22 49.77
N LEU A 13 4.17 -17.56 49.06
CA LEU A 13 5.53 -17.45 49.57
C LEU A 13 6.43 -17.00 48.41
N LEU A 14 6.80 -15.73 48.48
CA LEU A 14 8.01 -15.16 47.86
C LEU A 14 9.24 -16.01 48.24
N ALA A 15 10.19 -16.06 47.31
CA ALA A 15 11.56 -16.56 47.40
C ALA A 15 11.82 -17.83 46.59
N ARG A 16 12.17 -17.64 45.31
CA ARG A 16 13.22 -18.46 44.70
C ARG A 16 14.02 -17.62 43.71
N THR A 17 15.24 -17.31 44.14
CA THR A 17 16.36 -16.85 43.34
C THR A 17 16.48 -17.68 42.07
N VAL A 18 16.56 -17.02 40.92
CA VAL A 18 16.94 -17.63 39.64
C VAL A 18 18.44 -17.89 39.70
N PRO A 19 18.92 -19.15 39.64
CA PRO A 19 20.33 -19.38 39.38
C PRO A 19 20.60 -19.00 37.91
N VAL A 20 21.57 -18.11 37.74
CA VAL A 20 22.30 -17.90 36.49
C VAL A 20 22.80 -19.26 36.02
N ALA A 21 22.27 -19.76 34.90
CA ALA A 21 22.84 -20.90 34.23
C ALA A 21 24.17 -20.44 33.61
N SER A 22 25.27 -20.78 34.29
CA SER A 22 26.57 -20.89 33.66
C SER A 22 26.47 -21.86 32.48
N ALA A 23 27.19 -21.54 31.41
CA ALA A 23 27.32 -22.35 30.22
C ALA A 23 27.61 -23.81 30.58
N SER A 24 26.60 -24.66 30.47
CA SER A 24 26.81 -26.09 30.34
C SER A 24 27.05 -26.35 28.86
N ALA A 25 28.25 -26.82 28.54
CA ALA A 25 28.54 -27.42 27.26
C ALA A 25 27.40 -28.40 26.93
N GLY A 26 26.73 -28.18 25.79
CA GLY A 26 25.72 -29.10 25.30
C GLY A 26 26.29 -30.52 25.28
N PRO A 27 25.46 -31.56 25.47
CA PRO A 27 25.95 -32.92 25.41
C PRO A 27 26.61 -33.10 24.05
N ALA A 28 27.89 -33.45 24.06
CA ALA A 28 28.59 -33.87 22.85
C ALA A 28 27.70 -34.93 22.21
N VAL A 29 27.18 -34.61 21.02
CA VAL A 29 26.51 -35.56 20.15
C VAL A 29 27.50 -36.71 20.04
N HIS A 30 27.13 -37.85 20.63
CA HIS A 30 27.91 -39.06 20.43
C HIS A 30 27.87 -39.30 18.94
N SER A 31 29.03 -39.17 18.29
CA SER A 31 29.23 -39.73 16.97
C SER A 31 28.75 -41.17 17.06
N HIS A 32 27.62 -41.49 16.44
CA HIS A 32 27.28 -42.88 16.20
C HIS A 32 28.48 -43.45 15.46
N GLY A 33 29.26 -44.25 16.19
CA GLY A 33 30.38 -44.98 15.63
C GLY A 33 29.83 -45.69 14.41
N PHE A 34 30.39 -45.36 13.24
CA PHE A 34 30.28 -46.18 12.06
C PHE A 34 30.36 -47.62 12.50
N HIS A 35 29.38 -48.42 12.08
CA HIS A 35 29.40 -49.86 12.25
C HIS A 35 30.82 -50.35 12.03
N THR A 36 31.38 -50.93 13.09
CA THR A 36 32.61 -51.69 13.05
C THR A 36 32.56 -52.56 11.81
N ALA A 37 33.51 -52.34 10.91
CA ALA A 37 33.73 -53.20 9.77
C ALA A 37 33.77 -54.63 10.30
N HIS A 38 32.83 -55.47 9.86
CA HIS A 38 32.95 -56.90 10.07
C HIS A 38 34.31 -57.30 9.51
N ASN A 39 35.18 -57.78 10.40
CA ASN A 39 36.40 -58.49 10.05
C ASN A 39 36.00 -59.71 9.20
N LEU A 40 35.93 -59.51 7.89
CA LEU A 40 35.87 -60.57 6.91
C LEU A 40 37.28 -61.20 6.82
N HIS A 41 37.61 -62.03 7.81
CA HIS A 41 38.51 -63.16 7.59
C HIS A 41 37.75 -64.24 6.79
N ALA A 42 37.32 -63.88 5.58
CA ALA A 42 37.04 -64.87 4.55
C ALA A 42 38.37 -65.15 3.87
N LYS A 43 38.91 -66.35 4.10
CA LYS A 43 40.07 -66.87 3.39
C LYS A 43 39.93 -66.54 1.91
N SER A 44 40.93 -65.83 1.39
CA SER A 44 41.10 -65.52 -0.02
C SER A 44 41.24 -66.81 -0.82
N GLY A 45 40.10 -67.39 -1.21
CA GLY A 45 40.04 -68.21 -2.40
C GLY A 45 40.41 -67.31 -3.57
N ARG A 46 41.62 -67.46 -4.09
CA ARG A 46 42.01 -66.92 -5.40
C ARG A 46 41.05 -67.49 -6.44
N ILE A 47 39.95 -66.80 -6.73
CA ILE A 47 39.20 -66.99 -7.96
C ILE A 47 40.04 -66.34 -9.06
N ASN A 48 41.00 -67.09 -9.57
CA ASN A 48 41.69 -66.76 -10.80
C ASN A 48 40.65 -66.70 -11.93
N GLY A 49 40.35 -65.49 -12.43
CA GLY A 49 39.61 -65.32 -13.69
C GLY A 49 38.52 -64.24 -13.75
N ARG A 50 38.09 -63.62 -12.64
CA ARG A 50 37.11 -62.51 -12.71
C ARG A 50 37.84 -61.16 -12.70
N ARG A 51 37.86 -60.50 -13.86
CA ARG A 51 38.36 -59.12 -14.02
C ARG A 51 37.65 -58.19 -13.02
N PRO A 52 38.35 -57.26 -12.36
CA PRO A 52 37.70 -56.30 -11.47
C PRO A 52 36.61 -55.56 -12.26
N ILE A 53 35.40 -55.50 -11.70
CA ILE A 53 34.30 -54.75 -12.31
C ILE A 53 34.67 -53.27 -12.21
N LYS A 54 35.20 -52.71 -13.31
CA LYS A 54 35.67 -51.30 -13.36
C LYS A 54 34.56 -50.29 -13.06
N TYR A 55 33.30 -50.63 -13.35
CA TYR A 55 32.15 -49.74 -13.19
C TYR A 55 31.01 -50.49 -12.49
N ARG A 56 30.55 -49.98 -11.35
CA ARG A 56 29.47 -50.62 -10.57
C ARG A 56 28.13 -50.65 -11.30
N TYR A 57 27.84 -49.58 -12.03
CA TYR A 57 26.66 -49.46 -12.88
C TYR A 57 27.12 -49.14 -14.30
N ILE A 58 26.42 -49.68 -15.29
CA ILE A 58 26.73 -49.48 -16.71
C ILE A 58 25.43 -49.05 -17.38
N ASN A 59 25.47 -47.97 -18.14
CA ASN A 59 24.36 -47.56 -18.99
C ASN A 59 24.11 -48.67 -20.04
N PRO A 60 22.89 -49.23 -20.15
CA PRO A 60 22.53 -50.22 -21.17
C PRO A 60 22.98 -49.79 -22.58
N ASP A 61 22.80 -48.52 -22.92
CA ASP A 61 23.18 -47.95 -24.22
C ASP A 61 24.69 -48.07 -24.47
N ALA A 62 25.53 -47.85 -23.44
CA ALA A 62 26.97 -47.98 -23.54
C ALA A 62 27.42 -49.44 -23.75
N LYS A 63 26.63 -50.39 -23.22
CA LYS A 63 26.84 -51.83 -23.43
C LYS A 63 26.43 -52.26 -24.84
N GLU A 64 25.31 -51.75 -25.34
CA GLU A 64 24.79 -52.02 -26.69
C GLU A 64 25.69 -51.41 -27.77
N MET A 65 26.15 -50.17 -27.57
CA MET A 65 27.13 -49.51 -28.44
C MET A 65 28.54 -50.12 -28.37
N GLY A 66 28.76 -51.13 -27.52
CA GLY A 66 30.03 -51.86 -27.42
C GLY A 66 31.19 -51.04 -26.84
N LEU A 67 30.92 -49.91 -26.18
CA LEU A 67 31.93 -48.95 -25.72
C LEU A 67 32.85 -49.53 -24.63
N LEU A 68 32.39 -50.52 -23.87
CA LEU A 68 33.21 -51.15 -22.82
C LEU A 68 34.28 -52.13 -23.34
N LYS A 69 34.14 -52.59 -24.60
CA LYS A 69 35.07 -53.55 -25.20
C LYS A 69 36.17 -52.88 -26.01
N ASP A 70 35.89 -51.67 -26.52
CA ASP A 70 36.76 -50.94 -27.43
C ASP A 70 37.06 -49.54 -26.87
N LYS A 71 38.28 -49.39 -26.35
CA LYS A 71 38.72 -48.14 -25.73
C LYS A 71 38.71 -46.97 -26.73
N ARG A 72 39.04 -47.22 -28.00
CA ARG A 72 39.05 -46.16 -29.02
C ARG A 72 37.66 -45.59 -29.26
N LYS A 73 36.63 -46.44 -29.27
CA LYS A 73 35.23 -46.02 -29.39
C LYS A 73 34.74 -45.28 -28.15
N MET A 74 35.21 -45.69 -26.96
CA MET A 74 34.91 -45.01 -25.70
C MET A 74 35.52 -43.61 -25.67
N ASP A 75 36.80 -43.47 -26.02
CA ASP A 75 37.53 -42.21 -26.04
C ASP A 75 36.91 -41.24 -27.07
N ALA A 76 36.64 -41.71 -28.30
CA ALA A 76 35.97 -40.92 -29.33
C ALA A 76 34.54 -40.49 -28.95
N ARG A 77 33.80 -41.35 -28.22
CA ARG A 77 32.49 -40.97 -27.68
C ARG A 77 32.63 -39.96 -26.53
N GLY A 78 33.68 -40.06 -25.73
CA GLY A 78 34.02 -39.11 -24.66
C GLY A 78 34.25 -37.71 -25.21
N GLU A 79 35.05 -37.59 -26.27
CA GLU A 79 35.31 -36.33 -26.98
C GLU A 79 34.04 -35.70 -27.58
N LEU A 80 33.05 -36.53 -27.96
CA LEU A 80 31.74 -36.04 -28.45
C LEU A 80 30.77 -35.65 -27.33
N VAL A 81 30.81 -36.34 -26.20
CA VAL A 81 29.91 -36.09 -25.05
C VAL A 81 30.31 -34.85 -24.28
N ARG A 82 31.61 -34.51 -24.30
CA ARG A 82 32.14 -33.36 -23.58
C ARG A 82 33.13 -32.60 -24.44
N HIS A 83 32.86 -31.31 -24.60
CA HIS A 83 33.80 -30.35 -25.19
C HIS A 83 34.96 -30.06 -24.23
N HIS A 84 36.18 -29.95 -24.75
CA HIS A 84 37.36 -29.51 -24.00
C HIS A 84 37.67 -28.08 -24.38
N TYR A 85 37.81 -27.20 -23.38
CA TYR A 85 38.10 -25.80 -23.67
C TYR A 85 39.46 -25.63 -24.34
N SER A 86 39.48 -24.93 -25.47
CA SER A 86 40.70 -24.50 -26.14
C SER A 86 41.39 -23.38 -25.35
N PRO A 87 42.69 -23.10 -25.57
CA PRO A 87 43.37 -21.98 -24.94
C PRO A 87 42.66 -20.64 -25.16
N GLU A 88 42.10 -20.43 -26.35
CA GLU A 88 41.34 -19.22 -26.71
C GLU A 88 40.02 -19.12 -25.94
N GLU A 89 39.32 -20.24 -25.74
CA GLU A 89 38.09 -20.28 -24.94
C GLU A 89 38.37 -20.03 -23.45
N TRP A 90 39.52 -20.50 -22.95
CA TRP A 90 39.97 -20.19 -21.59
C TRP A 90 40.25 -18.70 -21.38
N GLU A 91 40.87 -18.04 -22.37
CA GLU A 91 41.05 -16.59 -22.35
C GLU A 91 39.70 -15.85 -22.38
N ALA A 92 38.78 -16.29 -23.23
CA ALA A 92 37.43 -15.72 -23.31
C ALA A 92 36.60 -15.90 -22.01
N LEU A 93 36.76 -17.03 -21.33
CA LEU A 93 36.15 -17.25 -20.00
C LEU A 93 36.79 -16.34 -18.95
N ALA A 94 38.10 -16.10 -19.04
CA ALA A 94 38.84 -15.27 -18.09
C ALA A 94 38.45 -13.79 -18.12
N GLU A 95 37.94 -13.30 -19.25
CA GLU A 95 37.36 -11.97 -19.36
C GLU A 95 36.01 -11.83 -18.63
N ARG A 96 35.26 -12.93 -18.47
CA ARG A 96 33.88 -12.92 -17.96
C ARG A 96 33.76 -13.31 -16.48
N TYR A 97 34.59 -14.24 -16.02
CA TYR A 97 34.51 -14.82 -14.68
C TYR A 97 35.65 -14.34 -13.79
N THR A 98 35.43 -14.37 -12.47
CA THR A 98 36.48 -14.02 -11.50
C THR A 98 37.56 -15.12 -11.45
N PRO A 99 38.78 -14.81 -10.96
CA PRO A 99 39.84 -15.82 -10.81
C PRO A 99 39.41 -17.04 -9.98
N GLU A 100 38.66 -16.80 -8.90
CA GLU A 100 38.13 -17.85 -8.02
C GLU A 100 37.11 -18.75 -8.75
N GLN A 101 36.25 -18.15 -9.59
CA GLN A 101 35.28 -18.89 -10.40
C GLN A 101 35.97 -19.74 -11.47
N LEU A 102 37.00 -19.19 -12.13
CA LEU A 102 37.80 -19.92 -13.12
C LEU A 102 38.54 -21.10 -12.51
N GLU A 103 39.06 -20.95 -11.30
CA GLU A 103 39.69 -22.04 -10.56
C GLU A 103 38.69 -23.19 -10.32
N ALA A 104 37.46 -22.86 -9.91
CA ALA A 104 36.40 -23.85 -9.75
C ALA A 104 36.04 -24.57 -11.07
N VAL A 105 35.99 -23.84 -12.19
CA VAL A 105 35.76 -24.44 -13.52
C VAL A 105 36.91 -25.36 -13.91
N LYS A 106 38.17 -24.97 -13.69
CA LYS A 106 39.34 -25.83 -13.94
C LYS A 106 39.34 -27.10 -13.09
N LEU A 107 39.01 -26.99 -11.81
CA LEU A 107 38.88 -28.16 -10.93
C LEU A 107 37.74 -29.08 -11.36
N ALA A 108 36.60 -28.52 -11.80
CA ALA A 108 35.50 -29.28 -12.38
C ALA A 108 35.93 -29.97 -13.68
N GLU A 109 36.75 -29.28 -14.49
CA GLU A 109 37.32 -29.81 -15.73
C GLU A 109 38.12 -31.08 -15.49
N GLU A 110 39.05 -31.01 -14.54
CA GLU A 110 39.97 -32.07 -14.16
C GLU A 110 39.30 -33.23 -13.41
N SER A 111 38.31 -32.94 -12.55
CA SER A 111 37.70 -33.94 -11.66
C SER A 111 36.66 -34.83 -12.33
N ILE A 112 35.89 -34.30 -13.27
CA ILE A 112 34.85 -35.08 -13.98
C ILE A 112 35.54 -35.83 -15.13
N SER A 113 35.44 -37.16 -15.17
CA SER A 113 36.06 -37.96 -16.24
C SER A 113 35.09 -38.23 -17.39
N ASN A 114 35.59 -38.16 -18.63
CA ASN A 114 34.79 -38.47 -19.83
C ASN A 114 34.31 -39.93 -19.83
N GLU A 115 35.16 -40.84 -19.35
CA GLU A 115 34.80 -42.26 -19.22
C GLU A 115 33.56 -42.45 -18.34
N HIS A 116 33.43 -41.71 -17.24
CA HIS A 116 32.27 -41.81 -16.35
C HIS A 116 31.00 -41.24 -17.00
N LEU A 117 31.09 -40.11 -17.71
CA LEU A 117 29.96 -39.55 -18.43
C LEU A 117 29.46 -40.49 -19.53
N VAL A 118 30.36 -41.17 -20.25
CA VAL A 118 30.00 -42.11 -21.32
C VAL A 118 29.42 -43.42 -20.76
N VAL A 119 30.02 -43.98 -19.69
CA VAL A 119 29.63 -45.29 -19.17
C VAL A 119 28.43 -45.21 -18.22
N GLN A 120 28.29 -44.12 -17.46
CA GLN A 120 27.28 -43.99 -16.40
C GLN A 120 26.40 -42.75 -16.51
N GLY A 121 26.76 -41.77 -17.35
CA GLY A 121 26.01 -40.52 -17.51
C GLY A 121 24.59 -40.76 -18.01
N ARG A 122 23.64 -40.01 -17.45
CA ARG A 122 22.22 -40.02 -17.77
C ARG A 122 21.67 -38.61 -17.66
N LEU A 123 20.63 -38.30 -18.43
CA LEU A 123 19.92 -37.04 -18.28
C LEU A 123 19.14 -37.01 -16.96
N ARG A 124 19.25 -35.90 -16.24
CA ARG A 124 18.58 -35.67 -14.96
C ARG A 124 17.09 -35.39 -15.20
N ASN A 125 16.20 -36.19 -14.60
CA ASN A 125 14.75 -36.11 -14.77
C ASN A 125 13.97 -36.13 -13.44
N ASP A 126 14.64 -35.96 -12.31
CA ASP A 126 13.99 -35.86 -11.00
C ASP A 126 13.27 -34.51 -10.81
N PRO A 127 12.30 -34.43 -9.87
CA PRO A 127 11.56 -33.20 -9.58
C PRO A 127 12.42 -32.06 -9.00
N HIS A 128 13.66 -32.31 -8.59
CA HIS A 128 14.54 -31.30 -7.99
C HIS A 128 15.57 -30.75 -8.99
N ARG A 129 15.49 -31.11 -10.27
CA ARG A 129 16.32 -30.50 -11.30
C ARG A 129 15.86 -29.05 -11.55
N PRO A 130 16.77 -28.09 -11.77
CA PRO A 130 16.38 -26.77 -12.25
C PRO A 130 15.59 -26.86 -13.56
N GLU A 131 14.54 -26.06 -13.70
CA GLU A 131 13.71 -26.00 -14.93
C GLU A 131 14.34 -25.11 -16.02
N TYR A 132 15.33 -24.30 -15.64
CA TYR A 132 16.08 -23.39 -16.50
C TYR A 132 17.59 -23.67 -16.38
N ILE A 133 18.37 -23.13 -17.32
CA ILE A 133 19.83 -23.21 -17.32
C ILE A 133 20.37 -21.83 -16.94
N GLU A 134 21.21 -21.78 -15.92
CA GLU A 134 21.89 -20.58 -15.44
C GLU A 134 23.29 -20.95 -14.91
N ASP A 135 24.21 -19.99 -14.91
CA ASP A 135 25.57 -20.18 -14.39
C ASP A 135 25.69 -19.91 -12.88
N PHE A 136 24.66 -19.33 -12.27
CA PHE A 136 24.55 -18.96 -10.85
C PHE A 136 25.73 -18.13 -10.34
N ALA A 137 26.42 -17.41 -11.24
CA ALA A 137 27.64 -16.69 -10.92
C ALA A 137 27.38 -15.36 -10.20
N LYS A 138 26.19 -14.78 -10.42
CA LYS A 138 25.73 -13.53 -9.79
C LYS A 138 24.40 -13.77 -9.12
N ARG A 139 24.19 -13.09 -8.00
CA ARG A 139 22.91 -13.08 -7.30
C ARG A 139 21.85 -12.36 -8.13
N HIS A 140 20.75 -13.03 -8.43
CA HIS A 140 19.55 -12.45 -8.98
C HIS A 140 18.63 -11.95 -7.85
N PRO A 141 18.23 -10.66 -7.81
CA PRO A 141 17.52 -10.08 -6.66
C PRO A 141 16.24 -10.81 -6.24
N VAL A 142 15.44 -11.30 -7.20
CA VAL A 142 14.10 -11.87 -6.91
C VAL A 142 14.13 -13.35 -6.54
N ILE A 143 15.01 -14.15 -7.15
CA ILE A 143 15.01 -15.62 -7.00
C ILE A 143 16.03 -16.09 -5.95
N ASP A 144 17.08 -15.31 -5.69
CA ASP A 144 18.13 -15.67 -4.75
C ASP A 144 17.99 -15.00 -3.39
N VAL A 145 18.39 -15.73 -2.35
CA VAL A 145 18.40 -15.25 -0.96
C VAL A 145 19.41 -14.10 -0.81
N LYS A 146 19.11 -13.14 0.08
CA LYS A 146 20.03 -12.05 0.42
C LYS A 146 21.27 -12.58 1.14
N PRO A 147 22.47 -12.05 0.83
CA PRO A 147 23.67 -12.45 1.54
C PRO A 147 23.61 -11.96 2.99
N GLU A 148 23.78 -12.88 3.94
CA GLU A 148 23.83 -12.53 5.35
C GLU A 148 25.12 -11.76 5.66
N VAL A 149 25.00 -10.51 6.12
CA VAL A 149 26.15 -9.73 6.58
C VAL A 149 26.08 -9.64 8.08
N VAL A 150 27.05 -10.24 8.77
CA VAL A 150 27.17 -10.16 10.24
C VAL A 150 27.38 -8.69 10.61
N PRO A 151 26.45 -8.05 11.34
CA PRO A 151 26.62 -6.66 11.73
C PRO A 151 27.75 -6.56 12.76
N ARG A 152 28.56 -5.50 12.68
CA ARG A 152 29.46 -5.14 13.78
C ARG A 152 28.61 -4.60 14.92
N ALA A 153 28.79 -5.12 16.13
CA ALA A 153 28.13 -4.60 17.31
C ALA A 153 28.49 -3.11 17.48
N SER A 154 27.49 -2.24 17.46
CA SER A 154 27.64 -0.80 17.69
C SER A 154 26.60 -0.34 18.70
N ASP A 155 27.01 0.49 19.65
CA ASP A 155 26.12 1.11 20.63
C ASP A 155 25.30 2.22 19.96
N TYR A 156 24.21 1.85 19.28
CA TYR A 156 23.35 2.83 18.62
C TYR A 156 22.35 3.44 19.61
N LYS A 157 22.14 4.75 19.50
CA LYS A 157 21.05 5.49 20.16
C LYS A 157 20.26 6.25 19.09
N PHE A 158 18.96 6.42 19.30
CA PHE A 158 18.18 7.32 18.46
C PHE A 158 18.73 8.74 18.60
N VAL A 159 19.02 9.38 17.46
CA VAL A 159 19.64 10.70 17.40
C VAL A 159 18.64 11.74 17.91
N SER A 160 19.08 12.65 18.77
CA SER A 160 18.25 13.77 19.22
C SER A 160 18.02 14.79 18.09
N HIS A 161 17.00 15.65 18.21
CA HIS A 161 16.68 16.62 17.14
C HIS A 161 17.86 17.56 16.80
N HIS A 162 18.63 18.00 17.79
CA HIS A 162 19.81 18.86 17.57
C HIS A 162 20.94 18.10 16.85
N GLU A 163 21.25 16.89 17.31
CA GLU A 163 22.25 16.04 16.66
C GLU A 163 21.82 15.62 15.24
N TYR A 164 20.51 15.54 14.97
CA TYR A 164 19.95 15.27 13.65
C TYR A 164 20.26 16.43 12.69
N LEU A 165 20.02 17.68 13.14
CA LEU A 165 20.33 18.87 12.36
C LEU A 165 21.84 18.99 12.10
N ASP A 166 22.67 18.75 13.11
CA ASP A 166 24.13 18.75 12.96
C ASP A 166 24.61 17.73 11.91
N LYS A 167 24.09 16.50 11.95
CA LYS A 167 24.44 15.44 10.97
C LYS A 167 23.92 15.75 9.57
N MET A 168 22.76 16.39 9.46
CA MET A 168 22.20 16.85 8.20
C MET A 168 23.09 17.95 7.58
N MET A 169 23.47 18.96 8.37
CA MET A 169 24.34 20.05 7.94
C MET A 169 25.73 19.56 7.55
N ASP A 170 26.33 18.63 8.32
CA ASP A 170 27.61 18.01 7.98
C ASP A 170 27.57 17.31 6.60
N LYS A 171 26.45 16.66 6.24
CA LYS A 171 26.30 15.97 4.94
C LYS A 171 26.03 16.92 3.79
N ILE A 172 25.25 17.97 4.02
CA ILE A 172 25.06 19.05 3.04
C ILE A 172 26.41 19.70 2.74
N ALA A 173 27.21 19.98 3.78
CA ALA A 173 28.56 20.51 3.64
C ALA A 173 29.50 19.55 2.90
N GLN A 174 29.58 18.28 3.29
CA GLN A 174 30.39 17.26 2.59
C GLN A 174 30.08 17.14 1.10
N ARG A 175 28.81 17.34 0.73
CA ARG A 175 28.39 17.28 -0.67
C ARG A 175 28.68 18.57 -1.42
N ALA A 176 28.38 19.72 -0.82
CA ALA A 176 28.75 21.03 -1.39
C ALA A 176 30.24 21.07 -1.70
N VAL A 177 31.07 20.53 -0.81
CA VAL A 177 32.52 20.40 -0.96
C VAL A 177 32.93 19.48 -2.13
N LYS A 178 32.19 18.40 -2.42
CA LYS A 178 32.41 17.54 -3.61
C LYS A 178 32.01 18.19 -4.94
N GLU A 179 31.17 19.22 -4.90
CA GLU A 179 30.60 19.85 -6.09
C GLU A 179 31.34 21.13 -6.51
N ILE A 180 32.34 21.60 -5.75
CA ILE A 180 33.21 22.72 -6.14
C ILE A 180 34.24 22.22 -7.18
N PRO A 181 34.16 22.66 -8.45
CA PRO A 181 35.12 22.22 -9.47
C PRO A 181 36.49 22.87 -9.25
N GLY A 182 37.55 22.06 -9.21
CA GLY A 182 38.95 22.52 -9.17
C GLY A 182 39.63 22.53 -7.81
N MET A 183 38.95 22.11 -6.74
CA MET A 183 39.56 21.98 -5.41
C MET A 183 40.34 20.66 -5.33
N SER A 184 41.62 20.70 -4.94
CA SER A 184 42.43 19.48 -4.83
C SER A 184 42.00 18.65 -3.61
N ASP A 185 42.19 17.33 -3.64
CA ASP A 185 41.84 16.43 -2.52
C ASP A 185 42.49 16.86 -1.18
N LYS A 186 43.61 17.58 -1.24
CA LYS A 186 44.31 18.15 -0.08
C LYS A 186 43.61 19.38 0.49
N ASP A 187 43.12 20.27 -0.36
CA ASP A 187 42.36 21.47 0.04
C ASP A 187 40.99 21.08 0.62
N LEU A 188 40.43 19.99 0.10
CA LEU A 188 39.21 19.36 0.61
C LEU A 188 39.41 18.83 2.05
N ALA A 189 40.55 18.19 2.30
CA ALA A 189 40.91 17.62 3.59
C ALA A 189 41.16 18.70 4.65
N SER A 190 41.83 19.80 4.28
CA SER A 190 42.07 20.94 5.17
C SER A 190 40.80 21.72 5.48
N ALA A 191 39.93 21.94 4.49
CA ALA A 191 38.61 22.55 4.72
C ALA A 191 37.72 21.71 5.65
N LEU A 192 37.73 20.38 5.51
CA LEU A 192 37.03 19.47 6.43
C LEU A 192 37.62 19.47 7.83
N GLN A 193 38.95 19.60 7.97
CA GLN A 193 39.60 19.75 9.28
C GLN A 193 39.23 21.07 9.96
N LEU A 194 39.17 22.17 9.21
CA LEU A 194 38.78 23.48 9.72
C LEU A 194 37.33 23.52 10.23
N VAL A 195 36.40 22.90 9.50
CA VAL A 195 35.00 22.78 9.95
C VAL A 195 34.92 21.93 11.22
N ARG A 196 35.76 20.90 11.34
CA ARG A 196 35.79 20.00 12.51
C ARG A 196 36.41 20.67 13.73
N SER A 197 37.49 21.42 13.56
CA SER A 197 38.14 22.17 14.64
C SER A 197 37.28 23.33 15.13
N ALA A 198 36.59 24.05 14.23
CA ALA A 198 35.61 25.08 14.61
C ALA A 198 34.43 24.51 15.42
N LYS A 199 33.98 23.28 15.09
CA LYS A 199 32.90 22.57 15.80
C LYS A 199 33.31 22.11 17.20
N GLU A 200 34.58 21.71 17.37
CA GLU A 200 35.12 21.26 18.67
C GLU A 200 35.45 22.41 19.62
N ALA A 201 35.82 23.58 19.09
CA ALA A 201 36.31 24.70 19.91
C ALA A 201 35.22 25.52 20.63
N LYS A 202 33.97 25.58 20.13
CA LYS A 202 32.92 26.51 20.62
C LYS A 202 33.34 28.00 20.74
N ASP A 203 34.51 28.35 20.22
CA ASP A 203 35.09 29.68 20.24
C ASP A 203 35.44 30.07 18.79
N THR A 204 35.22 31.33 18.44
CA THR A 204 35.28 31.84 17.05
C THR A 204 36.70 32.17 16.58
N SER A 205 37.73 31.62 17.22
CA SER A 205 39.14 31.84 16.86
C SER A 205 39.81 30.55 16.39
N VAL A 206 40.24 30.55 15.13
CA VAL A 206 40.96 29.45 14.49
C VAL A 206 42.45 29.60 14.77
N ASP A 207 43.01 28.76 15.63
CA ASP A 207 44.47 28.74 15.88
C ASP A 207 45.17 27.93 14.77
N LEU A 208 45.84 28.62 13.85
CA LEU A 208 46.69 28.00 12.82
C LEU A 208 48.02 27.56 13.44
N THR A 209 48.48 26.36 13.12
CA THR A 209 49.79 25.87 13.58
C THR A 209 50.93 26.60 12.85
N GLN A 210 52.11 26.70 13.47
CA GLN A 210 53.26 27.44 12.90
C GLN A 210 53.70 26.96 11.50
N GLY A 211 53.45 25.68 11.17
CA GLY A 211 53.69 25.13 9.83
C GLY A 211 52.67 25.57 8.79
N GLU A 212 51.43 25.84 9.20
CA GLU A 212 50.34 26.31 8.33
C GLU A 212 50.47 27.80 8.02
N MET A 213 50.93 28.62 8.98
CA MET A 213 51.34 30.01 8.70
C MET A 213 52.50 30.07 7.71
N ALA A 214 53.53 29.23 7.89
CA ALA A 214 54.67 29.20 6.99
C ALA A 214 54.31 28.75 5.55
N ALA A 215 53.33 27.86 5.41
CA ALA A 215 52.81 27.43 4.11
C ALA A 215 51.95 28.51 3.43
N MET A 216 51.20 29.30 4.23
CA MET A 216 50.43 30.45 3.73
C MET A 216 51.33 31.62 3.31
N GLU A 217 52.41 31.90 4.04
CA GLU A 217 53.40 32.92 3.68
C GLU A 217 54.20 32.56 2.42
N ALA A 218 54.36 31.27 2.12
CA ALA A 218 55.07 30.78 0.94
C ALA A 218 54.30 30.97 -0.39
N SER A 219 52.99 31.26 -0.34
CA SER A 219 52.12 31.38 -1.51
C SER A 219 51.25 32.66 -1.45
N PRO A 220 51.73 33.79 -1.99
CA PRO A 220 51.03 35.08 -1.88
C PRO A 220 49.67 35.11 -2.59
N GLU A 221 49.49 34.33 -3.66
CA GLU A 221 48.21 34.26 -4.40
C GLU A 221 47.08 33.57 -3.61
N THR A 222 47.42 32.58 -2.77
CA THR A 222 46.43 31.93 -1.89
C THR A 222 46.06 32.82 -0.71
N LEU A 223 47.03 33.59 -0.20
CA LEU A 223 46.84 34.54 0.91
C LEU A 223 45.95 35.72 0.48
N GLU A 224 46.17 36.27 -0.71
CA GLU A 224 45.27 37.28 -1.32
C GLU A 224 43.88 36.71 -1.62
N ARG A 225 43.76 35.47 -2.09
CA ARG A 225 42.45 34.83 -2.30
C ARG A 225 41.70 34.61 -0.99
N THR A 226 42.37 34.23 0.08
CA THR A 226 41.75 34.04 1.40
C THR A 226 41.37 35.37 2.06
N LEU A 227 42.20 36.42 1.94
CA LEU A 227 41.90 37.76 2.47
C LEU A 227 40.80 38.47 1.67
N ASN A 228 40.81 38.35 0.34
CA ASN A 228 39.79 38.95 -0.53
C ASN A 228 38.46 38.18 -0.52
N ALA A 229 38.45 36.91 -0.11
CA ALA A 229 37.21 36.16 0.11
C ALA A 229 36.45 36.64 1.37
N SER A 230 37.17 37.10 2.40
CA SER A 230 36.59 37.71 3.60
C SER A 230 36.20 39.19 3.44
N ALA A 231 36.67 39.85 2.37
CA ALA A 231 36.54 41.29 2.16
C ALA A 231 35.74 41.66 0.90
N ARG A 232 34.67 40.91 0.59
CA ARG A 232 33.61 41.43 -0.29
C ARG A 232 32.60 42.15 0.60
N ASP A 233 32.46 43.45 0.40
CA ASP A 233 31.46 44.31 1.04
C ASP A 233 30.06 43.69 0.92
N LEU A 234 29.64 42.96 1.95
CA LEU A 234 28.31 42.40 2.09
C LEU A 234 27.70 43.07 3.31
N ASP A 235 26.63 43.83 3.06
CA ASP A 235 25.93 44.63 4.06
C ASP A 235 25.64 43.81 5.33
N ALA A 236 26.04 44.33 6.49
CA ALA A 236 25.84 43.67 7.79
C ALA A 236 24.35 43.37 8.10
N ARG A 237 23.42 44.10 7.46
CA ARG A 237 21.97 43.81 7.53
C ARG A 237 21.56 42.58 6.72
N ALA A 238 22.21 42.33 5.58
CA ALA A 238 21.95 41.14 4.78
C ALA A 238 22.45 39.87 5.51
N LEU A 239 23.57 39.96 6.24
CA LEU A 239 24.03 38.89 7.12
C LEU A 239 23.09 38.64 8.31
N SER A 240 22.57 39.69 8.96
CA SER A 240 21.63 39.50 10.08
C SER A 240 20.29 38.90 9.62
N ASP A 241 19.80 39.30 8.45
CA ASP A 241 18.56 38.77 7.89
C ASP A 241 18.74 37.33 7.36
N ALA A 242 19.93 37.00 6.84
CA ALA A 242 20.30 35.64 6.47
C ALA A 242 20.47 34.74 7.71
N ASP A 243 21.09 35.22 8.79
CA ASP A 243 21.22 34.51 10.07
C ASP A 243 19.86 34.30 10.76
N ALA A 244 18.96 35.28 10.69
CA ALA A 244 17.61 35.15 11.21
C ALA A 244 16.81 34.09 10.42
N LYS A 245 16.90 34.10 9.09
CA LYS A 245 16.29 33.09 8.22
C LYS A 245 16.91 31.70 8.41
N LEU A 246 18.22 31.62 8.61
CA LEU A 246 18.92 30.37 8.96
C LEU A 246 18.44 29.84 10.30
N ASN A 247 18.27 30.69 11.31
CA ASN A 247 17.76 30.30 12.62
C ASN A 247 16.28 29.87 12.57
N ASP A 248 15.45 30.44 11.69
CA ASP A 248 14.09 29.98 11.43
C ASP A 248 14.05 28.61 10.72
N ILE A 249 14.99 28.35 9.80
CA ILE A 249 15.17 27.04 9.15
C ILE A 249 15.68 25.98 10.16
N ILE A 250 16.63 26.37 11.02
CA ILE A 250 17.26 25.51 12.05
C ILE A 250 16.28 25.20 13.19
N SER A 251 15.37 26.13 13.55
CA SER A 251 14.37 25.93 14.61
C SER A 251 13.21 24.99 14.23
N GLY A 252 13.20 24.46 13.01
CA GLY A 252 12.24 23.44 12.57
C GLY A 252 10.84 23.98 12.25
N THR A 253 10.62 25.29 12.35
CA THR A 253 9.30 25.91 12.09
C THR A 253 8.86 25.84 10.63
N LEU A 254 9.78 25.62 9.68
CA LEU A 254 9.49 25.36 8.26
C LEU A 254 9.05 23.91 7.95
N PHE A 255 9.35 22.94 8.82
CA PHE A 255 9.07 21.51 8.54
C PHE A 255 7.67 21.08 8.99
N THR A 256 6.95 21.95 9.70
CA THR A 256 5.60 21.71 10.17
C THR A 256 4.68 22.84 9.71
N ASP A 257 3.82 22.57 8.73
CA ASP A 257 2.57 23.33 8.68
C ASP A 257 1.77 23.01 9.95
N LYS A 258 0.78 23.86 10.28
CA LYS A 258 -0.13 23.76 11.44
C LYS A 258 -0.87 22.41 11.55
N HIS A 259 -0.70 21.52 10.57
CA HIS A 259 -1.33 20.23 10.43
C HIS A 259 -0.36 19.01 10.43
N GLY A 260 0.96 19.19 10.58
CA GLY A 260 1.89 18.09 10.86
C GLY A 260 2.17 17.11 9.70
N ASN A 261 1.92 17.51 8.46
CA ASN A 261 2.05 16.64 7.29
C ASN A 261 3.37 16.89 6.52
N TRP A 262 4.41 16.10 6.81
CA TRP A 262 5.78 16.28 6.28
C TRP A 262 5.94 16.01 4.78
N ARG A 263 4.93 15.41 4.13
CA ARG A 263 4.97 15.03 2.70
C ARG A 263 4.70 16.20 1.76
N GLU A 264 3.87 17.16 2.18
CA GLU A 264 3.54 18.34 1.38
C GLU A 264 4.65 19.41 1.48
N THR A 265 5.30 19.54 2.64
CA THR A 265 6.45 20.45 2.85
C THR A 265 7.69 20.09 2.02
N LEU A 266 7.84 18.84 1.57
CA LEU A 266 8.89 18.43 0.62
C LEU A 266 8.60 18.84 -0.83
N GLY A 267 7.33 19.09 -1.18
CA GLY A 267 6.93 19.51 -2.54
C GLY A 267 7.27 20.96 -2.84
N ASP A 268 7.25 21.82 -1.81
CA ASP A 268 7.52 23.26 -1.90
C ASP A 268 8.99 23.59 -1.63
N MET A 269 9.93 22.77 -2.10
CA MET A 269 11.37 22.97 -1.87
C MET A 269 11.90 24.30 -2.44
N ASP A 270 11.20 24.88 -3.43
CA ASP A 270 11.45 26.24 -3.95
C ASP A 270 11.11 27.34 -2.92
N SER A 271 10.23 27.09 -1.93
CA SER A 271 9.85 28.07 -0.90
C SER A 271 10.87 28.21 0.24
N TRP A 272 11.86 27.33 0.31
CA TRP A 272 12.83 27.23 1.42
C TRP A 272 13.94 28.27 1.32
N GLY A 273 13.89 29.16 0.33
CA GLY A 273 14.82 30.30 0.22
C GLY A 273 16.29 29.93 0.02
N LEU A 274 16.61 28.65 -0.21
CA LEU A 274 17.96 28.18 -0.52
C LEU A 274 18.43 28.58 -1.93
N ASP A 275 17.49 29.09 -2.74
CA ASP A 275 17.68 29.59 -4.10
C ASP A 275 17.44 31.12 -4.18
N THR A 276 17.96 31.91 -3.23
CA THR A 276 18.02 33.36 -3.43
C THR A 276 19.18 33.72 -4.39
N PRO A 277 18.99 34.69 -5.31
CA PRO A 277 20.07 35.18 -6.18
C PRO A 277 21.24 35.80 -5.39
N GLU A 278 21.05 36.05 -4.09
CA GLU A 278 22.08 36.50 -3.15
C GLU A 278 23.02 35.36 -2.72
N LEU A 279 22.51 34.14 -2.50
CA LEU A 279 23.32 32.96 -2.16
C LEU A 279 24.13 32.44 -3.36
N GLU A 280 23.62 32.55 -4.59
CA GLU A 280 24.38 32.24 -5.81
C GLU A 280 25.56 33.19 -6.05
N LYS A 281 25.44 34.47 -5.64
CA LYS A 281 26.55 35.43 -5.71
C LYS A 281 27.68 35.13 -4.72
N ILE A 282 27.35 34.52 -3.58
CA ILE A 282 28.32 34.18 -2.52
C ILE A 282 29.01 32.84 -2.80
N PHE A 283 28.28 31.84 -3.28
CA PHE A 283 28.77 30.46 -3.41
C PHE A 283 28.98 29.96 -4.86
N GLY A 284 28.69 30.78 -5.89
CA GLY A 284 28.76 30.39 -7.30
C GLY A 284 27.58 29.50 -7.76
N PRO A 285 27.52 29.12 -9.05
CA PRO A 285 26.42 28.32 -9.60
C PRO A 285 26.43 26.91 -8.99
N ARG A 286 25.51 26.65 -8.06
CA ARG A 286 25.34 25.34 -7.43
C ARG A 286 24.47 24.44 -8.29
N LYS A 287 24.82 23.15 -8.40
CA LYS A 287 23.94 22.15 -8.99
C LYS A 287 22.85 21.82 -7.97
N LYS A 288 21.58 22.04 -8.31
CA LYS A 288 20.46 21.77 -7.40
C LYS A 288 20.46 20.30 -6.95
N MET A 289 20.11 20.06 -5.68
CA MET A 289 19.99 18.70 -5.15
C MET A 289 18.87 17.96 -5.88
N THR A 290 19.16 16.78 -6.45
CA THR A 290 18.15 16.02 -7.18
C THR A 290 17.20 15.30 -6.22
N ARG A 291 15.97 14.98 -6.64
CA ARG A 291 15.00 14.22 -5.82
C ARG A 291 15.58 12.88 -5.31
N LEU A 292 16.46 12.26 -6.09
CA LEU A 292 17.16 11.03 -5.71
C LEU A 292 18.16 11.26 -4.58
N ASP A 293 18.83 12.41 -4.58
CA ASP A 293 19.77 12.79 -3.54
C ASP A 293 19.06 13.06 -2.22
N LEU A 294 17.91 13.73 -2.25
CA LEU A 294 17.03 13.91 -1.09
C LEU A 294 16.52 12.57 -0.52
N PHE A 295 16.08 11.66 -1.39
CA PHE A 295 15.67 10.32 -0.97
C PHE A 295 16.83 9.54 -0.32
N ARG A 296 18.04 9.67 -0.86
CA ARG A 296 19.24 9.03 -0.30
C ARG A 296 19.64 9.66 1.03
N THR A 297 19.55 10.98 1.20
CA THR A 297 19.89 11.64 2.46
C THR A 297 18.89 11.30 3.56
N GLN A 298 17.59 11.21 3.25
CA GLN A 298 16.53 10.81 4.20
C GLN A 298 16.81 9.45 4.87
N ASN A 299 17.25 8.46 4.09
CA ASN A 299 17.56 7.12 4.60
C ASN A 299 18.93 7.02 5.31
N MET A 300 19.74 8.08 5.26
CA MET A 300 21.11 8.10 5.76
C MET A 300 21.27 8.95 7.03
N LEU A 301 20.20 9.56 7.55
CA LEU A 301 20.23 10.37 8.78
C LEU A 301 20.43 9.56 10.05
N THR A 302 20.21 8.24 9.96
CA THR A 302 20.77 7.27 10.91
C THR A 302 22.15 6.85 10.41
N GLU A 303 23.19 6.93 11.25
CA GLU A 303 24.56 6.45 10.95
C GLU A 303 24.67 4.95 10.63
N VAL A 304 23.53 4.26 10.65
CA VAL A 304 23.36 2.91 10.14
C VAL A 304 23.66 2.96 8.64
N ARG A 305 24.91 2.63 8.26
CA ARG A 305 25.16 2.11 6.91
C ARG A 305 24.10 1.05 6.64
N PRO A 306 23.44 1.01 5.47
CA PRO A 306 22.41 0.02 5.18
C PRO A 306 23.03 -1.36 5.36
N SER A 307 22.87 -1.86 6.58
CA SER A 307 23.38 -3.11 7.07
C SER A 307 22.29 -4.08 6.73
N TYR A 308 22.68 -5.16 6.07
CA TYR A 308 21.86 -6.31 5.71
C TYR A 308 20.40 -6.25 6.20
N SER A 309 19.46 -6.12 5.27
CA SER A 309 18.04 -6.22 5.58
C SER A 309 17.61 -7.67 5.45
N ALA A 310 17.01 -8.21 6.51
CA ALA A 310 16.37 -9.53 6.50
C ALA A 310 15.03 -9.53 5.72
N LEU A 311 14.54 -8.36 5.28
CA LEU A 311 13.32 -8.27 4.48
C LEU A 311 13.56 -8.86 3.08
N ALA A 312 12.72 -9.81 2.66
CA ALA A 312 12.80 -10.44 1.34
C ALA A 312 12.67 -9.40 0.20
N ASP A 313 13.24 -9.69 -0.97
CA ASP A 313 13.11 -8.78 -2.12
C ASP A 313 11.68 -8.74 -2.67
N GLU A 314 11.30 -7.58 -3.23
CA GLU A 314 9.97 -7.38 -3.79
C GLU A 314 9.79 -8.17 -5.10
N LEU A 315 8.64 -8.82 -5.24
CA LEU A 315 8.32 -9.71 -6.38
C LEU A 315 7.88 -8.97 -7.65
N GLY A 316 7.67 -7.65 -7.58
CA GLY A 316 7.12 -6.87 -8.69
C GLY A 316 5.75 -7.36 -9.16
N LYS A 317 5.48 -7.27 -10.47
CA LYS A 317 4.23 -7.78 -11.07
C LYS A 317 4.36 -9.28 -11.36
N VAL A 318 3.65 -10.10 -10.60
CA VAL A 318 3.66 -11.56 -10.75
C VAL A 318 2.91 -11.98 -12.01
N GLY A 319 3.60 -12.60 -12.97
CA GLY A 319 3.10 -12.88 -14.32
C GLY A 319 1.70 -13.48 -14.38
N ASP A 320 1.43 -14.55 -13.64
CA ASP A 320 0.14 -15.23 -13.65
C ASP A 320 -1.00 -14.44 -12.99
N MET A 321 -0.70 -13.46 -12.15
CA MET A 321 -1.70 -12.66 -11.44
C MET A 321 -2.06 -11.37 -12.17
N VAL A 322 -1.22 -10.93 -13.10
CA VAL A 322 -1.47 -9.71 -13.89
C VAL A 322 -2.72 -9.91 -14.74
N GLY A 323 -3.70 -9.01 -14.59
CA GLY A 323 -4.94 -9.00 -15.37
C GLY A 323 -6.05 -9.90 -14.85
N LYS A 324 -5.83 -10.71 -13.80
CA LYS A 324 -6.89 -11.50 -13.16
C LYS A 324 -7.80 -10.71 -12.22
N TYR A 325 -7.31 -9.56 -11.75
CA TYR A 325 -8.02 -8.71 -10.80
C TYR A 325 -8.39 -7.39 -11.47
N GLN A 326 -9.64 -7.00 -11.31
CA GLN A 326 -10.12 -5.66 -11.63
C GLN A 326 -10.25 -4.89 -10.32
N LYS A 327 -9.91 -3.60 -10.35
CA LYS A 327 -10.18 -2.73 -9.20
C LYS A 327 -11.67 -2.45 -9.16
N ASP A 328 -12.30 -2.73 -8.03
CA ASP A 328 -13.70 -2.39 -7.78
C ASP A 328 -13.87 -0.89 -7.49
N GLU A 329 -12.81 -0.23 -7.04
CA GLU A 329 -12.76 1.21 -6.78
C GLU A 329 -12.78 2.01 -8.08
N ASP A 330 -13.84 2.80 -8.26
CA ASP A 330 -13.92 3.79 -9.31
C ASP A 330 -13.32 5.12 -8.82
N PRO A 331 -12.28 5.68 -9.47
CA PRO A 331 -11.71 6.97 -9.06
C PRO A 331 -12.73 8.11 -9.05
N ASP A 332 -13.79 8.02 -9.85
CA ASP A 332 -14.86 9.01 -9.90
C ASP A 332 -15.68 9.06 -8.60
N ASP A 333 -15.68 7.98 -7.82
CA ASP A 333 -16.42 7.92 -6.55
C ASP A 333 -15.70 8.65 -5.40
N GLN A 334 -14.44 9.06 -5.59
CA GLN A 334 -13.64 9.81 -4.59
C GLN A 334 -13.60 9.14 -3.20
N GLY A 335 -13.69 7.81 -3.14
CA GLY A 335 -13.72 7.06 -1.87
C GLY A 335 -15.05 7.14 -1.12
N LEU A 336 -16.14 7.58 -1.75
CA LEU A 336 -17.46 7.65 -1.11
C LEU A 336 -18.17 6.29 -0.98
N ASP A 337 -17.76 5.29 -1.77
CA ASP A 337 -18.31 3.93 -1.75
C ASP A 337 -17.21 2.87 -1.62
N GLU A 338 -16.41 2.94 -0.54
CA GLU A 338 -15.32 1.97 -0.27
C GLU A 338 -15.84 0.52 -0.13
N THR A 339 -17.09 0.35 0.29
CA THR A 339 -17.71 -0.97 0.47
C THR A 339 -18.34 -1.53 -0.81
N GLY A 340 -18.45 -0.73 -1.87
CA GLY A 340 -19.11 -1.12 -3.13
C GLY A 340 -20.61 -1.37 -2.99
N GLU A 341 -21.27 -0.75 -2.00
CA GLU A 341 -22.70 -0.91 -1.74
C GLU A 341 -23.56 -0.30 -2.86
N TYR A 342 -23.10 0.80 -3.46
CA TYR A 342 -23.82 1.55 -4.48
C TYR A 342 -23.40 1.20 -5.91
N ALA A 343 -22.32 0.44 -6.12
CA ALA A 343 -21.83 0.05 -7.44
C ALA A 343 -22.93 -0.54 -8.35
N ALA A 344 -23.74 -1.47 -7.85
CA ALA A 344 -24.84 -2.06 -8.62
C ALA A 344 -25.99 -1.08 -8.90
N LEU A 345 -26.20 -0.10 -8.00
CA LEU A 345 -27.21 0.94 -8.18
C LEU A 345 -26.74 1.97 -9.20
N LYS A 346 -25.46 2.38 -9.15
CA LYS A 346 -24.77 3.24 -10.12
C LYS A 346 -24.93 2.70 -11.55
N GLN A 347 -24.70 1.39 -11.74
CA GLN A 347 -24.90 0.74 -13.05
C GLN A 347 -26.35 0.79 -13.55
N ARG A 348 -27.34 0.75 -12.66
CA ARG A 348 -28.78 0.72 -13.05
C ARG A 348 -29.36 2.11 -13.28
N THR A 349 -28.98 3.08 -12.47
CA THR A 349 -29.52 4.45 -12.53
C THR A 349 -28.69 5.36 -13.42
N GLY A 350 -27.41 5.05 -13.63
CA GLY A 350 -26.45 5.93 -14.30
C GLY A 350 -26.10 7.19 -13.50
N LEU A 351 -26.47 7.26 -12.22
CA LEU A 351 -26.19 8.39 -11.33
C LEU A 351 -24.84 8.19 -10.64
N GLN A 352 -24.11 9.29 -10.40
CA GLN A 352 -22.88 9.25 -9.61
C GLN A 352 -23.19 8.97 -8.14
N VAL A 353 -22.22 8.43 -7.39
CA VAL A 353 -22.40 8.10 -5.97
C VAL A 353 -22.75 9.34 -5.15
N GLN A 354 -22.15 10.50 -5.46
CA GLN A 354 -22.48 11.78 -4.84
C GLN A 354 -23.97 12.12 -4.95
N ASP A 355 -24.54 11.95 -6.15
CA ASP A 355 -25.96 12.21 -6.39
C ASP A 355 -26.83 11.19 -5.65
N LEU A 356 -26.43 9.92 -5.62
CA LEU A 356 -27.14 8.86 -4.87
C LEU A 356 -27.20 9.15 -3.37
N LEU A 357 -26.09 9.64 -2.79
CA LEU A 357 -26.01 10.03 -1.39
C LEU A 357 -26.82 11.30 -1.07
N SER A 358 -27.00 12.19 -2.05
CA SER A 358 -27.83 13.40 -1.90
C SER A 358 -29.32 13.10 -1.79
N VAL A 359 -29.77 11.92 -2.26
CA VAL A 359 -31.18 11.51 -2.22
C VAL A 359 -31.64 11.32 -0.78
N VAL A 360 -32.73 12.00 -0.41
CA VAL A 360 -33.32 11.90 0.93
C VAL A 360 -33.97 10.53 1.09
N THR A 361 -33.39 9.68 1.94
CA THR A 361 -33.94 8.35 2.26
C THR A 361 -34.48 8.29 3.69
N LYS A 362 -35.65 7.66 3.87
CA LYS A 362 -36.26 7.48 5.20
C LYS A 362 -36.94 6.12 5.32
N VAL A 363 -36.75 5.46 6.45
CA VAL A 363 -37.46 4.23 6.79
C VAL A 363 -38.80 4.57 7.45
N LEU A 364 -39.90 4.07 6.90
CA LEU A 364 -41.26 4.39 7.37
C LEU A 364 -41.89 3.28 8.23
N SER A 365 -41.49 2.03 8.00
CA SER A 365 -42.00 0.88 8.74
C SER A 365 -40.98 -0.24 8.80
N VAL A 366 -40.77 -0.77 10.00
CA VAL A 366 -39.98 -1.97 10.26
C VAL A 366 -40.90 -2.98 10.95
N ARG A 367 -40.88 -4.23 10.49
CA ARG A 367 -41.71 -5.32 11.04
C ARG A 367 -40.88 -6.58 11.23
N ASN A 368 -41.00 -7.21 12.39
CA ASN A 368 -40.52 -8.57 12.60
C ASN A 368 -41.59 -9.55 12.12
N VAL A 369 -41.27 -10.32 11.08
CA VAL A 369 -42.15 -11.35 10.52
C VAL A 369 -41.54 -12.71 10.77
N HIS A 370 -42.38 -13.73 11.00
CA HIS A 370 -41.95 -15.08 11.30
C HIS A 370 -42.58 -16.03 10.30
N ASN A 371 -41.78 -16.95 9.75
CA ASN A 371 -42.28 -18.03 8.92
C ASN A 371 -42.08 -19.36 9.66
N GLN A 372 -43.12 -20.20 9.72
CA GLN A 372 -43.01 -21.54 10.30
C GLN A 372 -42.41 -22.48 9.26
N THR A 373 -41.27 -23.08 9.57
CA THR A 373 -40.58 -24.05 8.72
C THR A 373 -40.43 -25.37 9.44
N ARG A 374 -39.95 -26.42 8.74
CA ARG A 374 -39.61 -27.71 9.36
C ARG A 374 -38.58 -27.57 10.49
N LEU A 375 -37.66 -26.61 10.38
CA LEU A 375 -36.64 -26.31 11.39
C LEU A 375 -37.15 -25.40 12.52
N GLY A 376 -38.44 -25.04 12.51
CA GLY A 376 -39.06 -24.13 13.47
C GLY A 376 -39.36 -22.74 12.90
N LYS A 377 -39.57 -21.78 13.80
CA LYS A 377 -39.92 -20.39 13.46
C LYS A 377 -38.67 -19.64 12.99
N VAL A 378 -38.62 -19.29 11.71
CA VAL A 378 -37.56 -18.45 11.14
C VAL A 378 -38.04 -17.00 11.15
N ARG A 379 -37.35 -16.16 11.92
CA ARG A 379 -37.59 -14.71 11.96
C ARG A 379 -36.92 -14.03 10.76
N SER A 380 -37.57 -13.01 10.22
CA SER A 380 -36.97 -12.03 9.32
C SER A 380 -37.50 -10.64 9.62
N VAL A 381 -36.74 -9.62 9.25
CA VAL A 381 -37.13 -8.22 9.37
C VAL A 381 -37.56 -7.72 8.00
N SER A 382 -38.79 -7.21 7.89
CA SER A 382 -39.27 -6.53 6.69
C SER A 382 -39.25 -5.02 6.91
N VAL A 383 -38.56 -4.32 6.01
CA VAL A 383 -38.37 -2.87 6.05
C VAL A 383 -39.07 -2.24 4.85
N PHE A 384 -39.72 -1.10 5.08
CA PHE A 384 -40.31 -0.26 4.05
C PHE A 384 -39.66 1.13 4.13
N ALA A 385 -39.01 1.54 3.05
CA ALA A 385 -38.28 2.80 2.93
C ALA A 385 -38.80 3.63 1.76
N ILE A 386 -38.48 4.91 1.81
CA ILE A 386 -38.71 5.87 0.73
C ILE A 386 -37.40 6.54 0.35
N ALA A 387 -37.33 7.02 -0.88
CA ALA A 387 -36.27 7.84 -1.42
C ALA A 387 -36.90 8.98 -2.24
N GLY A 388 -36.36 10.19 -2.14
CA GLY A 388 -36.84 11.31 -2.95
C GLY A 388 -35.81 12.43 -3.06
N ASN A 389 -35.88 13.19 -4.14
CA ASN A 389 -34.96 14.28 -4.45
C ASN A 389 -35.40 15.64 -3.88
N GLY A 390 -36.54 15.71 -3.20
CA GLY A 390 -37.14 16.97 -2.74
C GLY A 390 -37.72 17.83 -3.87
N ASP A 391 -37.67 17.34 -5.11
CA ASP A 391 -38.07 18.08 -6.30
C ASP A 391 -38.88 17.20 -7.25
N GLY A 392 -40.05 16.76 -6.76
CA GLY A 392 -41.03 16.07 -7.57
C GLY A 392 -40.67 14.63 -7.97
N ARG A 393 -39.64 13.98 -7.40
CA ARG A 393 -39.43 12.53 -7.55
C ARG A 393 -39.51 11.82 -6.22
N LEU A 394 -40.22 10.70 -6.20
CA LEU A 394 -40.35 9.84 -5.03
C LEU A 394 -40.34 8.38 -5.46
N GLY A 395 -39.65 7.56 -4.70
CA GLY A 395 -39.62 6.12 -4.83
C GLY A 395 -39.91 5.43 -3.51
N VAL A 396 -40.45 4.22 -3.62
CA VAL A 396 -40.77 3.35 -2.48
C VAL A 396 -40.04 2.02 -2.64
N GLY A 397 -39.48 1.52 -1.54
CA GLY A 397 -38.74 0.27 -1.51
C GLY A 397 -39.18 -0.60 -0.35
N GLN A 398 -39.34 -1.90 -0.62
CA GLN A 398 -39.62 -2.89 0.40
C GLN A 398 -38.61 -4.02 0.28
N ALA A 399 -37.96 -4.35 1.40
CA ALA A 399 -37.05 -5.48 1.47
C ALA A 399 -37.31 -6.32 2.73
N LYS A 400 -36.76 -7.53 2.74
CA LYS A 400 -36.85 -8.47 3.85
C LYS A 400 -35.55 -9.27 3.92
N SER A 401 -34.94 -9.32 5.10
CA SER A 401 -33.75 -10.14 5.36
C SER A 401 -33.78 -10.67 6.80
N THR A 402 -32.93 -11.64 7.11
CA THR A 402 -32.68 -12.09 8.49
C THR A 402 -31.99 -10.98 9.29
N ASP A 403 -31.05 -10.27 8.66
CA ASP A 403 -30.36 -9.12 9.23
C ASP A 403 -31.16 -7.82 8.99
N PRO A 404 -31.51 -7.05 10.05
CA PRO A 404 -32.19 -5.77 9.92
C PRO A 404 -31.41 -4.71 9.12
N MET A 405 -30.08 -4.68 9.21
CA MET A 405 -29.26 -3.67 8.53
C MET A 405 -29.27 -3.92 7.03
N VAL A 406 -29.01 -5.16 6.61
CA VAL A 406 -29.07 -5.57 5.20
C VAL A 406 -30.46 -5.27 4.60
N ALA A 407 -31.54 -5.59 5.33
CA ALA A 407 -32.90 -5.28 4.89
C ALA A 407 -33.15 -3.77 4.73
N THR A 408 -32.54 -2.95 5.57
CA THR A 408 -32.67 -1.49 5.50
C THR A 408 -31.94 -0.93 4.28
N ILE A 409 -30.70 -1.36 4.05
CA ILE A 409 -29.89 -0.92 2.90
C ILE A 409 -30.56 -1.34 1.59
N THR A 410 -30.99 -2.62 1.46
CA THR A 410 -31.73 -3.06 0.27
C THR A 410 -33.05 -2.32 0.07
N ALA A 411 -33.79 -2.01 1.13
CA ALA A 411 -35.02 -1.23 1.00
C ALA A 411 -34.74 0.20 0.49
N LYS A 412 -33.67 0.85 0.96
CA LYS A 412 -33.25 2.17 0.48
C LYS A 412 -32.79 2.12 -0.98
N MET A 413 -31.94 1.17 -1.36
CA MET A 413 -31.47 1.00 -2.74
C MET A 413 -32.62 0.76 -3.72
N LEU A 414 -33.56 -0.12 -3.35
CA LEU A 414 -34.78 -0.35 -4.15
C LEU A 414 -35.66 0.89 -4.25
N ALA A 415 -35.73 1.70 -3.19
CA ALA A 415 -36.50 2.95 -3.23
C ALA A 415 -35.88 3.96 -4.20
N ILE A 416 -34.55 4.10 -4.20
CA ILE A 416 -33.82 4.98 -5.14
C ILE A 416 -34.03 4.49 -6.58
N GLN A 417 -33.90 3.18 -6.81
CA GLN A 417 -34.11 2.58 -8.14
C GLN A 417 -35.54 2.83 -8.66
N ASN A 418 -36.54 2.82 -7.79
CA ASN A 418 -37.96 2.93 -8.14
C ASN A 418 -38.50 4.37 -8.04
N MET A 419 -37.66 5.40 -8.17
CA MET A 419 -38.13 6.80 -8.16
C MET A 419 -38.96 7.12 -9.41
N VAL A 420 -40.14 7.68 -9.18
CA VAL A 420 -41.11 8.08 -10.22
C VAL A 420 -41.40 9.58 -10.08
N PRO A 421 -41.57 10.32 -11.19
CA PRO A 421 -42.00 11.72 -11.13
C PRO A 421 -43.43 11.84 -10.58
N ILE A 422 -43.59 12.70 -9.58
CA ILE A 422 -44.84 13.11 -8.98
C ILE A 422 -45.16 14.51 -9.47
N ARG A 423 -46.33 14.66 -10.08
CA ARG A 423 -46.85 15.96 -10.52
C ARG A 423 -47.20 16.81 -9.30
N ARG A 424 -46.79 18.08 -9.29
CA ARG A 424 -47.08 19.04 -8.23
C ARG A 424 -47.63 20.33 -8.83
N TYR A 425 -48.73 20.82 -8.28
CA TYR A 425 -49.28 22.13 -8.61
C TYR A 425 -48.47 23.22 -7.89
N GLU A 426 -47.98 24.21 -8.64
CA GLU A 426 -47.09 25.29 -8.15
C GLU A 426 -45.86 24.75 -7.39
N ASP A 427 -45.34 23.58 -7.78
CA ASP A 427 -44.25 22.86 -7.11
C ASP A 427 -44.43 22.62 -5.59
N ARG A 428 -45.63 22.84 -5.05
CA ARG A 428 -45.89 22.82 -3.60
C ARG A 428 -46.98 21.85 -3.14
N THR A 429 -48.02 21.59 -3.94
CA THR A 429 -49.18 20.76 -3.54
C THR A 429 -49.60 19.81 -4.67
N ILE A 430 -50.58 18.95 -4.42
CA ILE A 430 -51.12 18.02 -5.43
C ILE A 430 -52.21 18.68 -6.29
N TYR A 431 -52.55 18.06 -7.42
CA TYR A 431 -53.69 18.46 -8.23
C TYR A 431 -55.02 17.92 -7.66
N GLY A 432 -55.83 18.83 -7.11
CA GLY A 432 -57.18 18.54 -6.62
C GLY A 432 -57.24 17.62 -5.40
N THR A 433 -58.29 16.80 -5.32
CA THR A 433 -58.45 15.79 -4.26
C THR A 433 -58.31 14.40 -4.85
N VAL A 434 -57.42 13.59 -4.28
CA VAL A 434 -57.14 12.24 -4.76
C VAL A 434 -57.41 11.21 -3.67
N LYS A 435 -58.03 10.10 -4.06
CA LYS A 435 -58.38 9.00 -3.16
C LYS A 435 -57.87 7.69 -3.73
N ALA A 436 -57.13 6.93 -2.91
CA ALA A 436 -56.64 5.61 -3.27
C ALA A 436 -56.98 4.58 -2.20
N LYS A 437 -57.11 3.32 -2.62
CA LYS A 437 -57.43 2.20 -1.74
C LYS A 437 -56.48 1.03 -2.03
N ILE A 438 -55.76 0.62 -0.99
CA ILE A 438 -54.96 -0.60 -0.99
C ILE A 438 -55.55 -1.55 0.05
N SER A 439 -56.17 -2.64 -0.42
CA SER A 439 -56.87 -3.60 0.45
C SER A 439 -57.91 -2.87 1.34
N GLY A 440 -57.81 -3.00 2.67
CA GLY A 440 -58.67 -2.31 3.64
C GLY A 440 -58.27 -0.85 3.95
N THR A 441 -57.12 -0.37 3.47
CA THR A 441 -56.63 0.98 3.76
C THR A 441 -57.06 1.94 2.65
N VAL A 442 -57.76 3.00 3.02
CA VAL A 442 -58.20 4.08 2.14
C VAL A 442 -57.49 5.35 2.59
N VAL A 443 -56.91 6.09 1.64
CA VAL A 443 -56.24 7.37 1.88
C VAL A 443 -56.87 8.41 0.98
N GLU A 444 -57.19 9.57 1.53
CA GLU A 444 -57.68 10.73 0.81
C GLU A 444 -56.72 11.90 1.05
N LEU A 445 -56.15 12.41 -0.04
CA LEU A 445 -55.23 13.56 -0.06
C LEU A 445 -55.96 14.74 -0.69
N ARG A 446 -55.86 15.92 -0.07
CA ARG A 446 -56.51 17.15 -0.53
C ARG A 446 -55.46 18.24 -0.72
N SER A 447 -55.50 18.87 -1.89
CA SER A 447 -54.72 20.08 -2.17
C SER A 447 -55.08 21.21 -1.20
N ARG A 448 -54.09 22.01 -0.81
CA ARG A 448 -54.29 23.12 0.14
C ARG A 448 -53.65 24.41 -0.39
N PRO A 449 -54.15 25.59 0.02
CA PRO A 449 -53.56 26.87 -0.36
C PRO A 449 -52.12 27.02 0.19
N PRO A 450 -51.32 27.93 -0.37
CA PRO A 450 -49.96 28.18 0.10
C PRO A 450 -49.94 28.60 1.58
N GLY A 451 -48.91 28.20 2.31
CA GLY A 451 -48.74 28.54 3.73
C GLY A 451 -49.61 27.72 4.68
N PHE A 452 -50.29 26.67 4.20
CA PHE A 452 -51.04 25.76 5.05
C PHE A 452 -50.14 24.78 5.80
N GLY A 453 -49.04 24.38 5.16
CA GLY A 453 -48.07 23.40 5.64
C GLY A 453 -48.53 21.94 5.50
N LEU A 454 -47.71 21.02 6.00
CA LEU A 454 -47.99 19.58 5.97
C LEU A 454 -48.79 19.13 7.19
N ARG A 455 -50.12 19.25 7.14
CA ARG A 455 -51.03 18.76 8.20
C ARG A 455 -51.50 17.35 7.90
N VAL A 456 -50.56 16.41 8.00
CA VAL A 456 -50.73 15.01 7.62
C VAL A 456 -50.12 14.07 8.66
N SER A 457 -50.42 12.77 8.57
CA SER A 457 -49.78 11.77 9.45
C SER A 457 -48.27 11.65 9.20
N HIS A 458 -47.49 11.26 10.20
CA HIS A 458 -46.02 11.19 10.15
C HIS A 458 -45.44 10.47 8.92
N ARG A 459 -46.02 9.36 8.47
CA ARG A 459 -45.52 8.65 7.25
C ARG A 459 -45.76 9.44 5.98
N ILE A 460 -46.94 10.08 5.88
CA ILE A 460 -47.31 10.92 4.75
C ILE A 460 -46.45 12.19 4.76
N PHE A 461 -46.15 12.73 5.94
CA PHE A 461 -45.27 13.89 6.12
C PHE A 461 -43.89 13.61 5.52
N GLU A 462 -43.26 12.50 5.88
CA GLU A 462 -41.93 12.13 5.35
C GLU A 462 -41.97 11.90 3.84
N MET A 463 -43.04 11.30 3.31
CA MET A 463 -43.22 11.14 1.86
C MET A 463 -43.38 12.48 1.14
N CYS A 464 -44.18 13.40 1.70
CA CYS A 464 -44.39 14.73 1.13
C CYS A 464 -43.08 15.51 1.13
N ARG A 465 -42.35 15.49 2.24
CA ARG A 465 -41.04 16.14 2.37
C ARG A 465 -40.03 15.60 1.35
N ALA A 466 -39.93 14.29 1.21
CA ALA A 466 -39.03 13.67 0.23
C ALA A 466 -39.44 13.93 -1.22
N ALA A 467 -40.74 14.10 -1.50
CA ALA A 467 -41.25 14.44 -2.83
C ALA A 467 -41.22 15.95 -3.15
N GLY A 468 -40.95 16.82 -2.18
CA GLY A 468 -41.02 18.27 -2.36
C GLY A 468 -42.44 18.86 -2.27
N ILE A 469 -43.35 18.21 -1.57
CA ILE A 469 -44.69 18.75 -1.30
C ILE A 469 -44.64 19.51 0.03
N HIS A 470 -45.12 20.75 0.04
CA HIS A 470 -45.09 21.67 1.19
C HIS A 470 -46.47 21.86 1.83
N ASP A 471 -47.55 21.84 1.04
CA ASP A 471 -48.92 22.04 1.52
C ASP A 471 -49.80 20.83 1.21
N LEU A 472 -50.29 20.15 2.24
CA LEU A 472 -51.20 19.02 2.05
C LEU A 472 -52.06 18.76 3.29
N SER A 473 -53.29 18.28 3.06
CA SER A 473 -54.13 17.70 4.09
C SER A 473 -54.48 16.27 3.71
N ALA A 474 -54.32 15.34 4.65
CA ALA A 474 -54.53 13.92 4.39
C ALA A 474 -55.38 13.29 5.50
N VAL A 475 -56.31 12.42 5.11
CA VAL A 475 -57.15 11.64 6.03
C VAL A 475 -57.09 10.16 5.63
N ILE A 476 -57.03 9.29 6.63
CA ILE A 476 -57.06 7.83 6.46
C ILE A 476 -58.36 7.33 7.11
N PRO A 477 -59.51 7.35 6.40
CA PRO A 477 -60.82 7.13 7.00
C PRO A 477 -61.10 5.69 7.45
N ARG A 478 -60.34 4.70 6.92
CA ARG A 478 -60.58 3.27 7.19
C ARG A 478 -59.44 2.66 8.01
N ASN A 479 -58.66 1.74 7.43
CA ASN A 479 -57.58 1.05 8.14
C ASN A 479 -56.24 1.82 8.05
N LYS A 480 -55.52 1.95 9.17
CA LYS A 480 -54.23 2.66 9.29
C LYS A 480 -53.00 1.74 9.26
N ASN A 481 -53.06 0.61 8.56
CA ASN A 481 -51.93 -0.31 8.40
C ASN A 481 -50.71 0.42 7.81
N PRO A 482 -49.52 0.39 8.47
CA PRO A 482 -48.34 1.14 8.03
C PRO A 482 -47.94 0.92 6.57
N MET A 483 -47.80 -0.34 6.15
CA MET A 483 -47.34 -0.68 4.79
C MET A 483 -48.37 -0.25 3.75
N ASN A 484 -49.65 -0.57 3.98
CA ASN A 484 -50.70 -0.26 3.01
C ASN A 484 -50.99 1.24 2.94
N THR A 485 -50.77 1.98 4.04
CA THR A 485 -50.88 3.45 4.04
C THR A 485 -49.87 4.05 3.08
N VAL A 486 -48.59 3.65 3.17
CA VAL A 486 -47.53 4.15 2.28
C VAL A 486 -47.81 3.79 0.83
N LYS A 487 -48.21 2.53 0.55
CA LYS A 487 -48.58 2.10 -0.81
C LYS A 487 -49.77 2.89 -1.36
N ALA A 488 -50.80 3.13 -0.55
CA ALA A 488 -51.98 3.89 -0.97
C ALA A 488 -51.66 5.36 -1.22
N VAL A 489 -50.79 5.96 -0.40
CA VAL A 489 -50.31 7.34 -0.61
C VAL A 489 -49.51 7.44 -1.90
N PHE A 490 -48.56 6.52 -2.11
CA PHE A 490 -47.76 6.49 -3.33
C PHE A 490 -48.64 6.35 -4.57
N GLN A 491 -49.60 5.41 -4.55
CA GLN A 491 -50.58 5.27 -5.62
C GLN A 491 -51.40 6.55 -5.85
N ALA A 492 -51.88 7.21 -4.78
CA ALA A 492 -52.63 8.45 -4.88
C ALA A 492 -51.80 9.59 -5.49
N LEU A 493 -50.50 9.68 -5.16
CA LEU A 493 -49.61 10.69 -5.72
C LEU A 493 -49.28 10.45 -7.19
N THR A 494 -49.21 9.18 -7.62
CA THR A 494 -48.99 8.84 -9.04
C THR A 494 -50.27 8.93 -9.86
N SER A 495 -51.45 8.68 -9.28
CA SER A 495 -52.75 8.69 -9.96
C SER A 495 -53.46 10.05 -9.91
N GLN A 496 -52.70 11.16 -9.91
CA GLN A 496 -53.28 12.50 -9.87
C GLN A 496 -54.00 12.84 -11.19
N PRO A 497 -55.13 13.57 -11.14
CA PRO A 497 -55.78 14.06 -12.34
C PRO A 497 -54.89 15.10 -13.03
N ASP A 498 -54.56 14.86 -14.30
CA ASP A 498 -53.86 15.85 -15.11
C ASP A 498 -54.85 16.88 -15.68
N PRO A 499 -54.75 18.18 -15.30
CA PRO A 499 -55.61 19.21 -15.84
C PRO A 499 -55.53 19.34 -17.36
N GLU A 500 -54.38 19.06 -17.97
CA GLU A 500 -54.20 19.13 -19.42
C GLU A 500 -54.87 17.96 -20.14
N GLU A 501 -54.78 16.75 -19.60
CA GLU A 501 -55.51 15.58 -20.13
C GLU A 501 -57.03 15.78 -19.98
N ILE A 502 -57.49 16.35 -18.86
CA ILE A 502 -58.92 16.66 -18.67
C ILE A 502 -59.39 17.70 -19.69
N ALA A 503 -58.60 18.75 -19.93
CA ALA A 503 -58.93 19.77 -20.91
C ALA A 503 -59.03 19.19 -22.33
N ARG A 504 -58.04 18.34 -22.70
CA ARG A 504 -58.03 17.61 -23.99
C ARG A 504 -59.24 16.68 -24.12
N GLY A 505 -59.54 15.89 -23.10
CA GLY A 505 -60.67 14.95 -23.12
C GLY A 505 -62.04 15.64 -23.18
N ARG A 506 -62.17 16.84 -22.62
CA ARG A 506 -63.43 17.62 -22.64
C ARG A 506 -63.53 18.61 -23.81
N GLY A 507 -62.44 18.85 -24.54
CA GLY A 507 -62.37 19.91 -25.56
C GLY A 507 -62.58 21.32 -25.00
N LYS A 508 -62.32 21.53 -23.71
CA LYS A 508 -62.55 22.80 -23.01
C LYS A 508 -61.30 23.23 -22.27
N LYS A 509 -60.96 24.52 -22.35
CA LYS A 509 -59.82 25.10 -21.62
C LYS A 509 -60.08 25.02 -20.11
N LEU A 510 -59.20 24.34 -19.37
CA LEU A 510 -59.22 24.33 -17.91
C LEU A 510 -58.29 25.45 -17.40
N VAL A 511 -58.86 26.62 -17.13
CA VAL A 511 -58.09 27.81 -16.73
C VAL A 511 -57.82 27.78 -15.22
N ASP A 512 -56.55 27.92 -14.85
CA ASP A 512 -56.16 28.22 -13.47
C ASP A 512 -56.35 29.71 -13.18
N VAL A 513 -57.37 30.01 -12.37
CA VAL A 513 -57.75 31.39 -12.00
C VAL A 513 -56.64 32.11 -11.25
N ARG A 514 -55.89 31.40 -10.40
CA ARG A 514 -54.84 32.00 -9.57
C ARG A 514 -53.66 32.46 -10.43
N LYS A 515 -53.22 31.62 -11.36
CA LYS A 515 -52.17 31.97 -12.33
C LYS A 515 -52.53 33.20 -13.17
N VAL A 516 -53.76 33.26 -13.67
CA VAL A 516 -54.23 34.41 -14.48
C VAL A 516 -54.25 35.69 -13.65
N TYR A 517 -54.75 35.61 -12.41
CA TYR A 517 -54.85 36.76 -11.53
C TYR A 517 -53.49 37.41 -11.22
N PHE A 518 -52.45 36.60 -10.97
CA PHE A 518 -51.11 37.09 -10.66
C PHE A 518 -50.20 37.27 -11.89
N GLY A 519 -50.68 36.96 -13.09
CA GLY A 519 -49.89 37.04 -14.32
C GLY A 519 -48.75 36.01 -14.42
N GLY A 520 -48.79 34.92 -13.65
CA GLY A 520 -47.72 33.92 -13.58
C GLY A 520 -47.94 32.87 -12.49
N ASN A 521 -47.09 31.83 -12.47
CA ASN A 521 -47.05 30.88 -11.35
C ASN A 521 -46.36 31.55 -10.16
N VAL A 522 -47.01 31.57 -9.00
CA VAL A 522 -46.44 32.04 -7.74
C VAL A 522 -46.04 30.81 -6.93
N TYR A 523 -44.73 30.54 -6.90
CA TYR A 523 -44.13 29.42 -6.16
C TYR A 523 -44.05 29.70 -4.66
#